data_AF-A0A6B3BXK1-F1
#
_entry.id   AF-A0A6B3BXK1-F1
#
_cell.length_a   1.000
_cell.length_b   1.000
_cell.length_c   1.000
_cell.angle_alpha   90.00
_cell.angle_beta   90.00
_cell.angle_gamma   90.00
#
_symmetry.space_group_name_H-M   'P 1'
#
loop_
_entity.id
_entity.type
_entity.pdbx_description
1 polymer ?
#
loop_
_entity_poly.entity_id
_entity_poly.type
_entity_poly.pdbx_seq_one_letter_code
_entity_poly.pdbx_strand_id
1 'polypeptide(L)'
;MPKTPGTPRTPRTRTARSARPRTVRPVLWTGWAALAAGAVLCVLGWYGVSGERFAERQLPYLASCTVPGAALIVAGAVLLAHGREALAAARVEELYGLLVAAEPSEAAGEPVSAPVAVSGRLLMIPGGTLWHRADCPLVTGKPEAVPVDGRLLATGELAPCPICEPDSADD
;
A
#
# COMPACT_ATOMS: atom_id res chain seq x y z
N MET A 1 -24.19 -53.76 -3.79
CA MET A 1 -23.41 -52.98 -2.79
C MET A 1 -23.15 -51.59 -3.34
N PRO A 2 -23.90 -50.55 -2.91
CA PRO A 2 -23.68 -49.17 -3.36
C PRO A 2 -22.53 -48.50 -2.59
N LYS A 3 -21.58 -47.92 -3.34
CA LYS A 3 -20.44 -47.15 -2.82
C LYS A 3 -20.92 -45.74 -2.46
N THR A 4 -20.90 -45.40 -1.18
CA THR A 4 -21.21 -44.04 -0.68
C THR A 4 -20.20 -43.02 -1.22
N PRO A 5 -20.66 -41.87 -1.77
CA PRO A 5 -19.76 -40.79 -2.18
C PRO A 5 -19.19 -40.07 -0.95
N GLY A 6 -17.87 -39.89 -0.94
CA GLY A 6 -17.15 -39.19 0.13
C GLY A 6 -17.50 -37.69 0.16
N THR A 7 -17.72 -37.18 1.37
CA THR A 7 -18.02 -35.78 1.65
C THR A 7 -16.84 -34.88 1.26
N PRO A 8 -17.04 -33.79 0.51
CA PRO A 8 -15.97 -32.84 0.19
C PRO A 8 -15.51 -32.12 1.47
N ARG A 9 -14.20 -32.18 1.75
CA ARG A 9 -13.57 -31.39 2.81
C ARG A 9 -13.57 -29.92 2.40
N THR A 10 -14.32 -29.09 3.12
CA THR A 10 -14.27 -27.63 2.96
C THR A 10 -12.87 -27.09 3.23
N PRO A 11 -12.30 -26.26 2.34
CA PRO A 11 -11.01 -25.62 2.56
C PRO A 11 -11.11 -24.67 3.75
N ARG A 12 -10.26 -24.88 4.76
CA ARG A 12 -10.14 -23.94 5.90
C ARG A 12 -9.43 -22.69 5.40
N THR A 13 -10.17 -21.58 5.32
CA THR A 13 -9.61 -20.24 5.11
C THR A 13 -8.64 -19.93 6.24
N ARG A 14 -7.34 -19.95 5.94
CA ARG A 14 -6.29 -19.61 6.90
C ARG A 14 -6.24 -18.09 6.98
N THR A 15 -7.02 -17.50 7.89
CA THR A 15 -6.96 -16.05 8.18
C THR A 15 -5.53 -15.67 8.53
N ALA A 16 -4.88 -14.90 7.65
CA ALA A 16 -3.57 -14.33 7.91
C ALA A 16 -3.68 -13.42 9.13
N ARG A 17 -3.09 -13.86 10.25
CA ARG A 17 -3.08 -13.08 11.48
C ARG A 17 -2.09 -11.94 11.30
N SER A 18 -2.60 -10.72 11.10
CA SER A 18 -1.82 -9.49 11.12
C SER A 18 -0.96 -9.44 12.38
N ALA A 19 0.35 -9.58 12.22
CA ALA A 19 1.31 -9.51 13.32
C ALA A 19 1.48 -8.05 13.72
N ARG A 20 0.58 -7.56 14.59
CA ARG A 20 0.65 -6.18 15.08
C ARG A 20 1.98 -6.01 15.85
N PRO A 21 2.83 -5.03 15.49
CA PRO A 21 4.10 -4.83 16.17
C PRO A 21 3.84 -4.36 17.61
N ARG A 22 4.00 -5.28 18.57
CA ARG A 22 3.69 -5.05 19.99
C ARG A 22 4.65 -4.05 20.66
N THR A 23 5.81 -3.82 20.05
CA THR A 23 6.91 -3.01 20.59
C THR A 23 6.79 -1.50 20.31
N VAL A 24 5.97 -1.08 19.35
CA VAL A 24 5.91 0.35 18.96
C VAL A 24 5.07 1.19 19.93
N ARG A 25 4.03 0.59 20.51
CA ARG A 25 3.17 1.26 21.50
C ARG A 25 3.93 1.75 22.74
N PRO A 26 4.71 0.94 23.46
CA PRO A 26 5.42 1.42 24.64
C PRO A 26 6.41 2.56 24.32
N VAL A 27 7.10 2.50 23.19
CA VAL A 27 8.02 3.56 22.73
C VAL A 27 7.31 4.90 22.56
N LEU A 28 6.13 4.90 21.93
CA LEU A 28 5.33 6.11 21.75
C LEU A 28 4.83 6.68 23.09
N TRP A 29 4.40 5.80 24.01
CA TRP A 29 3.99 6.22 25.36
C TRP A 29 5.15 6.83 26.14
N THR A 30 6.34 6.23 26.08
CA THR A 30 7.56 6.80 26.69
C THR A 30 7.90 8.16 26.11
N GLY A 31 7.78 8.34 24.79
CA GLY A 31 8.04 9.62 24.13
C GLY A 31 7.08 10.73 24.58
N TRP A 32 5.79 10.43 24.66
CA TRP A 32 4.78 11.35 25.22
C TRP A 32 5.02 11.67 26.69
N ALA A 33 5.35 10.66 27.50
CA ALA A 33 5.64 10.85 28.92
C ALA A 33 6.88 11.74 29.12
N ALA A 34 7.94 11.54 28.33
CA ALA A 34 9.13 12.38 28.37
C ALA A 34 8.84 13.84 27.97
N LEU A 35 8.06 14.06 26.91
CA LEU A 35 7.63 15.40 26.51
C LEU A 35 6.83 16.11 27.62
N ALA A 36 5.85 15.42 28.20
CA ALA A 36 5.02 15.97 29.27
C ALA A 36 5.84 16.29 30.52
N ALA A 37 6.70 15.37 30.96
CA ALA A 37 7.59 15.57 32.09
C ALA A 37 8.55 16.75 31.86
N GLY A 38 9.14 16.84 30.66
CA GLY A 38 10.02 17.96 30.29
C GLY A 38 9.30 19.31 30.27
N ALA A 39 8.08 19.36 29.74
CA ALA A 39 7.25 20.56 29.75
C ALA A 39 6.92 21.01 31.18
N VAL A 40 6.55 20.08 32.07
CA VAL A 40 6.30 20.36 33.48
C VAL A 40 7.56 20.91 34.15
N LEU A 41 8.73 20.31 33.92
CA LEU A 41 10.01 20.81 34.44
C LEU A 41 10.33 22.23 33.97
N CYS A 42 10.08 22.55 32.69
CA CYS A 42 10.27 23.90 32.18
C CYS A 42 9.33 24.92 32.85
N VAL A 43 8.06 24.55 33.08
CA VAL A 43 7.09 25.40 33.80
C VAL A 43 7.51 25.63 35.26
N LEU A 44 7.99 24.58 35.94
CA LEU A 44 8.51 24.68 37.31
C LEU A 44 9.77 25.55 37.37
N GLY A 45 10.68 25.41 36.42
CA GLY A 45 11.87 26.24 36.30
C GLY A 45 11.53 27.71 36.09
N TRP A 46 10.58 28.00 35.19
CA TRP A 46 10.06 29.36 34.97
C TRP A 46 9.45 29.96 36.24
N TYR A 47 8.62 29.19 36.94
CA TYR A 47 8.00 29.63 38.18
C TYR A 47 9.03 29.92 39.28
N GLY A 48 10.04 29.06 39.44
CA GLY A 48 11.13 29.25 40.39
C GLY A 48 11.95 30.51 40.11
N VAL A 49 12.34 30.73 38.85
CA VAL A 49 13.07 31.94 38.43
C VAL A 49 12.25 33.21 38.64
N SER A 50 10.95 33.17 38.36
CA SER A 50 10.06 34.35 38.48
C SER A 50 9.91 34.85 39.92
N GLY A 51 10.11 33.98 40.91
CA GLY A 51 10.06 34.35 42.34
C GLY A 51 11.35 34.94 42.89
N GLU A 52 12.45 34.89 42.14
CA GLU A 52 13.79 35.22 42.64
C GLU A 52 14.34 36.50 42.01
N ARG A 53 14.82 37.42 42.85
CA ARG A 53 15.24 38.77 42.42
C ARG A 53 16.73 38.84 42.07
N PHE A 54 17.53 37.93 42.61
CA PHE A 54 18.97 37.90 42.39
C PHE A 54 19.33 36.87 41.32
N ALA A 55 19.96 37.31 40.23
CA ALA A 55 20.36 36.44 39.12
C ALA A 55 21.25 35.27 39.58
N GLU A 56 22.08 35.49 40.60
CA GLU A 56 22.92 34.48 41.26
C GLU A 56 22.11 33.27 41.73
N ARG A 57 20.91 33.54 42.26
CA ARG A 57 19.98 32.54 42.79
C ARG A 57 19.04 31.97 41.72
N GLN A 58 19.02 32.54 40.51
CA GLN A 58 18.28 32.01 39.36
C GLN A 58 19.01 30.86 38.67
N LEU A 59 20.36 30.86 38.68
CA LEU A 59 21.19 29.83 38.03
C LEU A 59 20.85 28.38 38.47
N PRO A 60 20.63 28.09 39.76
CA PRO A 60 20.25 26.74 40.20
C PRO A 60 18.91 26.25 39.63
N TYR A 61 17.90 27.13 39.48
CA TYR A 61 16.60 26.77 38.90
C TYR A 61 16.69 26.45 37.40
N LEU A 62 17.50 27.22 36.67
CA LEU A 62 17.75 26.94 35.25
C LEU A 62 18.48 25.61 35.06
N ALA A 63 19.52 25.36 35.88
CA ALA A 63 20.31 24.13 35.82
C ALA A 63 19.51 22.88 36.21
N SER A 64 18.66 22.97 37.23
CA SER A 64 17.93 21.81 37.78
C SER A 64 16.60 21.51 37.11
N CYS A 65 15.94 22.51 36.50
CA CYS A 65 14.62 22.34 35.91
C CYS A 65 14.62 22.54 34.38
N THR A 66 15.18 23.65 33.90
CA THR A 66 15.02 24.05 32.49
C THR A 66 15.92 23.24 31.56
N VAL A 67 17.20 23.08 31.89
CA VAL A 67 18.14 22.26 31.11
C VAL A 67 17.68 20.80 31.00
N PRO A 68 17.40 20.08 32.11
CA PRO A 68 16.89 18.71 32.01
C PRO A 68 15.49 18.64 31.39
N GLY A 69 14.64 19.65 31.61
CA GLY A 69 13.32 19.74 30.97
C GLY A 69 13.40 19.83 29.44
N ALA A 70 14.28 20.70 28.92
CA ALA A 70 14.54 20.82 27.50
C ALA A 70 15.15 19.54 26.91
N ALA A 71 16.08 18.89 27.63
CA ALA A 71 16.65 17.61 27.21
C ALA A 71 15.58 16.52 27.09
N LEU A 72 14.66 16.43 28.06
CA LEU A 72 13.53 15.50 28.02
C LEU A 72 12.57 15.78 26.86
N ILE A 73 12.32 17.06 26.55
CA ILE A 73 11.49 17.44 25.41
C ILE A 73 12.11 16.96 24.10
N VAL A 74 13.41 17.23 23.90
CA VAL A 74 14.14 16.80 22.69
C VAL A 74 14.16 15.28 22.59
N ALA A 75 14.52 14.57 23.66
CA ALA A 75 14.53 13.11 23.68
C ALA A 75 13.15 12.51 23.39
N GLY A 76 12.09 13.08 23.98
CA GLY A 76 10.71 12.66 23.73
C GLY A 76 10.28 12.88 22.28
N ALA A 77 10.63 14.02 21.69
CA ALA A 77 10.35 14.33 20.29
C ALA A 77 11.05 13.36 19.33
N VAL A 78 12.34 13.08 19.56
CA VAL A 78 13.12 12.11 18.77
C VAL A 78 12.51 10.70 18.88
N LEU A 79 12.14 10.28 20.10
CA LEU A 79 11.54 8.97 20.32
C LEU A 79 10.18 8.83 19.61
N LEU A 80 9.38 9.89 19.61
CA LEU A 80 8.11 9.92 18.86
C LEU A 80 8.33 9.91 17.35
N ALA A 81 9.31 10.65 16.83
CA ALA A 81 9.62 10.65 15.41
C ALA A 81 9.99 9.23 14.93
N HIS A 82 10.96 8.60 15.59
CA HIS A 82 11.37 7.23 15.26
C HIS A 82 10.25 6.20 15.48
N GLY A 83 9.47 6.33 16.55
CA GLY A 83 8.33 5.45 16.80
C GLY A 83 7.26 5.55 15.70
N ARG A 84 7.03 6.75 15.15
CA ARG A 84 6.09 6.98 14.04
C ARG A 84 6.63 6.45 12.71
N GLU A 85 7.91 6.67 12.42
CA GLU A 85 8.58 6.12 11.23
C GLU A 85 8.55 4.60 11.22
N ALA A 86 8.88 3.96 12.35
CA ALA A 86 8.82 2.50 12.49
C ALA A 86 7.39 1.96 12.31
N LEU A 87 6.38 2.68 12.80
CA LEU A 87 4.98 2.31 12.59
C LEU A 87 4.59 2.43 11.11
N ALA A 88 5.00 3.52 10.45
CA ALA A 88 4.74 3.74 9.03
C ALA A 88 5.39 2.64 8.16
N ALA A 89 6.67 2.34 8.41
CA ALA A 89 7.39 1.26 7.72
C ALA A 89 6.69 -0.10 7.87
N ALA A 90 6.26 -0.45 9.09
CA ALA A 90 5.52 -1.69 9.33
C ALA A 90 4.16 -1.74 8.60
N ARG A 91 3.48 -0.60 8.41
CA ARG A 91 2.24 -0.52 7.63
C ARG A 91 2.47 -0.68 6.14
N VAL A 92 3.55 -0.09 5.62
CA VAL A 92 3.92 -0.23 4.21
C VAL A 92 4.28 -1.68 3.89
N GLU A 93 5.06 -2.32 4.76
CA GLU A 93 5.40 -3.76 4.61
C GLU A 93 4.15 -4.65 4.65
N GLU A 94 3.20 -4.36 5.57
CA GLU A 94 1.92 -5.06 5.63
C GLU A 94 1.11 -4.89 4.33
N LEU A 95 1.06 -3.68 3.78
CA LEU A 95 0.37 -3.40 2.52
C LEU A 95 1.05 -4.09 1.33
N TYR A 96 2.38 -4.02 1.26
CA TYR A 96 3.16 -4.69 0.22
C TYR A 96 2.93 -6.21 0.26
N GLY A 97 2.98 -6.81 1.45
CA GLY A 97 2.66 -8.22 1.65
C GLY A 97 1.25 -8.59 1.20
N LEU A 98 0.25 -7.73 1.42
CA LEU A 98 -1.12 -7.95 0.93
C LEU A 98 -1.23 -7.82 -0.59
N LEU A 99 -0.55 -6.84 -1.19
CA LEU A 99 -0.55 -6.64 -2.64
C LEU A 99 0.14 -7.79 -3.37
N VAL A 100 1.29 -8.26 -2.86
CA VAL A 100 2.05 -9.37 -3.46
C VAL A 100 1.43 -10.73 -3.13
N ALA A 101 0.88 -10.95 -1.93
CA ALA A 101 0.19 -12.21 -1.62
C ALA A 101 -1.19 -12.33 -2.29
N ALA A 102 -1.70 -11.24 -2.87
CA ALA A 102 -2.89 -11.24 -3.71
C ALA A 102 -2.60 -11.57 -5.18
N GLU A 103 -1.36 -12.00 -5.52
CA GLU A 103 -1.15 -12.87 -6.68
C GLU A 103 -2.20 -13.98 -6.61
N PRO A 104 -3.09 -14.11 -7.61
CA PRO A 104 -4.22 -15.00 -7.53
C PRO A 104 -3.67 -16.38 -7.23
N SER A 105 -4.07 -16.95 -6.09
CA SER A 105 -3.83 -18.34 -5.75
C SER A 105 -4.14 -19.14 -7.00
N GLU A 106 -3.10 -19.67 -7.64
CA GLU A 106 -3.21 -20.70 -8.67
C GLU A 106 -3.95 -21.86 -8.00
N ALA A 107 -5.28 -21.80 -8.08
CA ALA A 107 -6.11 -22.96 -8.06
C ALA A 107 -5.58 -23.78 -9.23
N ALA A 108 -4.81 -24.84 -8.93
CA ALA A 108 -4.30 -25.85 -9.84
C ALA A 108 -4.97 -25.78 -11.22
N GLY A 109 -4.37 -24.99 -12.08
CA GLY A 109 -4.76 -24.78 -13.45
C GLY A 109 -3.45 -24.66 -14.19
N GLU A 110 -3.27 -25.52 -15.19
CA GLU A 110 -2.26 -25.42 -16.24
C GLU A 110 -1.75 -23.98 -16.43
N PRO A 111 -0.45 -23.75 -16.73
CA PRO A 111 0.01 -22.44 -17.18
C PRO A 111 -0.92 -21.99 -18.30
N VAL A 112 -1.79 -21.02 -17.99
CA VAL A 112 -2.55 -20.33 -19.00
C VAL A 112 -1.51 -19.46 -19.67
N SER A 113 -0.82 -20.01 -20.69
CA SER A 113 -0.44 -19.20 -21.83
C SER A 113 -1.68 -18.37 -22.12
N ALA A 114 -1.61 -17.06 -21.84
CA ALA A 114 -2.71 -16.16 -22.15
C ALA A 114 -3.14 -16.54 -23.56
N PRO A 115 -4.40 -16.96 -23.78
CA PRO A 115 -4.81 -17.42 -25.09
C PRO A 115 -4.46 -16.28 -26.03
N VAL A 116 -3.49 -16.52 -26.91
CA VAL A 116 -3.22 -15.63 -28.03
C VAL A 116 -4.59 -15.50 -28.67
N ALA A 117 -5.08 -14.28 -28.75
CA ALA A 117 -6.36 -14.06 -29.38
C ALA A 117 -6.22 -14.61 -30.81
N VAL A 118 -7.11 -15.51 -31.21
CA VAL A 118 -7.04 -16.22 -32.49
C VAL A 118 -8.24 -15.91 -33.38
N SER A 119 -9.20 -15.10 -32.91
CA SER A 119 -10.38 -14.81 -33.71
C SER A 119 -10.00 -14.02 -34.97
N GLY A 120 -10.38 -14.55 -36.14
CA GLY A 120 -10.29 -13.83 -37.42
C GLY A 120 -11.32 -12.69 -37.55
N ARG A 121 -12.22 -12.51 -36.59
CA ARG A 121 -13.17 -11.39 -36.58
C ARG A 121 -12.49 -10.17 -35.94
N LEU A 122 -12.44 -9.07 -36.67
CA LEU A 122 -11.81 -7.83 -36.23
C LEU A 122 -12.83 -6.86 -35.65
N LEU A 123 -12.53 -6.31 -34.47
CA LEU A 123 -13.32 -5.29 -33.79
C LEU A 123 -12.50 -4.03 -33.53
N MET A 124 -13.18 -2.89 -33.46
CA MET A 124 -12.64 -1.63 -32.96
C MET A 124 -13.56 -1.05 -31.90
N ILE A 125 -13.03 -0.16 -31.07
CA ILE A 125 -13.84 0.67 -30.18
C ILE A 125 -14.02 2.04 -30.88
N PRO A 126 -15.25 2.56 -31.02
CA PRO A 126 -15.48 3.90 -31.55
C PRO A 126 -14.68 4.96 -30.79
N GLY A 127 -13.91 5.78 -31.51
CA GLY A 127 -13.00 6.77 -30.92
C GLY A 127 -11.63 6.21 -30.48
N GLY A 128 -11.43 4.90 -30.58
CA GLY A 128 -10.13 4.26 -30.45
C GLY A 128 -9.30 4.35 -31.73
N THR A 129 -7.99 4.16 -31.58
CA THR A 129 -7.01 4.16 -32.69
C THR A 129 -6.51 2.77 -33.05
N LEU A 130 -7.04 1.74 -32.37
CA LEU A 130 -6.61 0.35 -32.50
C LEU A 130 -7.73 -0.53 -33.02
N TRP A 131 -7.36 -1.55 -33.78
CA TRP A 131 -8.20 -2.69 -34.10
C TRP A 131 -7.66 -3.95 -33.43
N HIS A 132 -8.58 -4.85 -33.09
CA HIS A 132 -8.35 -6.01 -32.23
C HIS A 132 -9.00 -7.26 -32.82
N ARG A 133 -8.48 -8.45 -32.48
CA ARG A 133 -9.23 -9.70 -32.64
C ARG A 133 -10.40 -9.72 -31.66
N ALA A 134 -11.53 -10.33 -32.03
CA ALA A 134 -12.76 -10.27 -31.25
C ALA A 134 -12.68 -10.94 -29.86
N ASP A 135 -11.69 -11.80 -29.64
CA ASP A 135 -11.37 -12.46 -28.38
C ASP A 135 -10.24 -11.77 -27.59
N CYS A 136 -9.75 -10.62 -28.07
CA CYS A 136 -8.75 -9.84 -27.33
C CYS A 136 -9.32 -9.36 -25.98
N PRO A 137 -8.59 -9.52 -24.86
CA PRO A 137 -9.04 -9.08 -23.53
C PRO A 137 -9.42 -7.59 -23.43
N LEU A 138 -8.90 -6.75 -24.33
CA LEU A 138 -9.19 -5.32 -24.35
C LEU A 138 -10.57 -4.97 -24.96
N VAL A 139 -11.15 -5.87 -25.76
CA VAL A 139 -12.50 -5.70 -26.38
C VAL A 139 -13.53 -6.68 -25.83
N THR A 140 -13.09 -7.81 -25.27
CA THR A 140 -13.99 -8.78 -24.62
C THR A 140 -14.79 -8.11 -23.50
N GLY A 141 -16.12 -8.15 -23.61
CA GLY A 141 -17.04 -7.55 -22.63
C GLY A 141 -17.29 -6.05 -22.81
N LYS A 142 -16.79 -5.42 -23.88
CA LYS A 142 -17.05 -4.02 -24.22
C LYS A 142 -18.29 -3.90 -25.12
N PRO A 143 -19.45 -3.42 -24.61
CA PRO A 143 -20.67 -3.30 -25.41
C PRO A 143 -20.55 -2.31 -26.59
N GLU A 144 -19.61 -1.38 -26.50
CA GLU A 144 -19.30 -0.40 -27.54
C GLU A 144 -18.41 -0.95 -28.67
N ALA A 145 -17.87 -2.17 -28.54
CA ALA A 145 -17.02 -2.74 -29.58
C ALA A 145 -17.84 -3.05 -30.85
N VAL A 146 -17.40 -2.50 -31.99
CA VAL A 146 -18.06 -2.65 -33.30
C VAL A 146 -17.14 -3.36 -34.29
N PRO A 147 -17.68 -4.05 -35.30
CA PRO A 147 -16.88 -4.59 -36.40
C PRO A 147 -16.06 -3.50 -37.08
N VAL A 148 -14.79 -3.80 -37.40
CA VAL A 148 -13.94 -2.88 -38.14
C VAL A 148 -14.43 -2.77 -39.58
N ASP A 149 -14.56 -1.54 -40.08
CA ASP A 149 -14.81 -1.29 -41.50
C ASP A 149 -13.52 -1.58 -42.31
N GLY A 150 -13.63 -2.40 -43.35
CA GLY A 150 -12.52 -2.71 -44.25
C GLY A 150 -11.90 -1.47 -44.92
N ARG A 151 -12.68 -0.38 -45.08
CA ARG A 151 -12.16 0.89 -45.56
C ARG A 151 -11.18 1.54 -44.58
N LEU A 152 -11.44 1.46 -43.27
CA LEU A 152 -10.57 2.01 -42.23
C LEU A 152 -9.26 1.22 -42.09
N LEU A 153 -9.31 -0.08 -42.34
CA LEU A 153 -8.10 -0.91 -42.44
C LEU A 153 -7.27 -0.52 -43.67
N ALA A 154 -7.92 -0.29 -44.81
CA ALA A 154 -7.26 0.08 -46.05
C ALA A 154 -6.65 1.50 -46.03
N THR A 155 -7.24 2.44 -45.28
CA THR A 155 -6.70 3.79 -45.11
C THR A 155 -5.58 3.86 -44.07
N GLY A 156 -5.39 2.83 -43.24
CA GLY A 156 -4.39 2.80 -42.18
C GLY A 156 -4.73 3.73 -41.01
N GLU A 157 -5.99 4.15 -40.88
CA GLU A 157 -6.45 5.02 -39.80
C GLU A 157 -6.48 4.32 -38.43
N LEU A 158 -6.47 2.98 -38.43
CA LEU A 158 -6.42 2.15 -37.24
C LEU A 158 -5.14 1.30 -37.25
N ALA A 159 -4.40 1.33 -36.14
CA ALA A 159 -3.20 0.51 -35.95
C ALA A 159 -3.55 -0.87 -35.35
N PRO A 160 -2.81 -1.93 -35.68
CA PRO A 160 -2.99 -3.24 -35.08
C PRO A 160 -2.70 -3.18 -33.58
N CYS A 161 -3.52 -3.84 -32.77
CA CYS A 161 -3.29 -3.91 -31.33
C CYS A 161 -2.06 -4.79 -31.01
N PRO A 162 -1.08 -4.30 -30.21
CA PRO A 162 0.13 -5.05 -29.88
C PRO A 162 -0.10 -6.20 -28.88
N ILE A 163 -1.29 -6.31 -28.29
CA ILE A 163 -1.61 -7.37 -27.32
C ILE A 163 -2.19 -8.61 -28.01
N CYS A 164 -2.93 -8.44 -29.11
CA CYS A 164 -3.56 -9.53 -29.84
C CYS A 164 -3.02 -9.72 -31.25
N GLU A 165 -2.03 -8.90 -31.65
CA GLU A 165 -1.31 -8.94 -32.93
C GLU A 165 -2.21 -9.40 -34.09
N PRO A 166 -3.22 -8.58 -34.47
CA PRO A 166 -4.25 -8.99 -35.40
C PRO A 166 -3.78 -8.97 -36.87
N ASP A 167 -2.59 -8.42 -37.13
CA ASP A 167 -1.91 -8.33 -38.42
C ASP A 167 -0.82 -9.39 -38.63
N SER A 168 -0.38 -10.08 -37.57
CA SER A 168 0.41 -11.29 -37.74
C SER A 168 -0.50 -12.38 -38.30
N ALA A 169 -0.23 -12.80 -39.54
CA ALA A 169 -0.94 -13.91 -40.16
C ALA A 169 -0.76 -15.17 -39.28
N ASP A 170 -1.84 -15.91 -39.04
CA ASP A 170 -1.76 -17.27 -38.53
C ASP A 170 -1.06 -18.13 -39.59
N ASP A 171 0.23 -18.43 -39.41
CA ASP A 171 0.95 -19.48 -40.17
C ASP A 171 0.46 -20.88 -39.77
#